data_AF-A0A9W8RK84-F1
#
_entry.id   AF-A0A9W8RK84-F1
#
_cell.length_a   1.000
_cell.length_b   1.000
_cell.length_c   1.000
_cell.angle_alpha   90.00
_cell.angle_beta   90.00
_cell.angle_gamma   90.00
#
_symmetry.space_group_name_H-M   'P 1'
#
loop_
_entity.id
_entity.type
_entity.pdbx_description
1 polymer ?
#
loop_
_entity_poly.entity_id
_entity_poly.type
_entity_poly.pdbx_seq_one_letter_code
_entity_poly.pdbx_strand_id
1 'polypeptide(L)'
;MSEIINRNGWKKINVYQGVYNALLRIVEPDLFPCLDHYGISFYQYNPLAGGFLTDRYQRDSSSHEEGSRFDPNIQQGAMYRARYWNNAYFDALDDVRPLAKTLDLTIAEAALRWSNFYSQLKAERGDAIMVSASSAKQLGQNLAASEKSTLPEELVQAFDKAWHLQVII
;
A
#
# COMPACT_ATOMS: atom_id res chain seq x y z
N MET A 1 -6.30 -24.36 2.88
CA MET A 1 -4.93 -24.90 2.76
C MET A 1 -4.36 -25.29 4.12
N SER A 2 -4.41 -24.42 5.13
CA SER A 2 -3.96 -24.71 6.50
C SER A 2 -4.58 -25.98 7.10
N GLU A 3 -5.88 -26.22 6.90
CA GLU A 3 -6.54 -27.46 7.32
C GLU A 3 -5.91 -28.74 6.74
N ILE A 4 -5.54 -28.69 5.45
CA ILE A 4 -4.92 -29.84 4.77
C ILE A 4 -3.53 -30.09 5.35
N ILE A 5 -2.75 -29.02 5.54
CA ILE A 5 -1.40 -29.09 6.15
C ILE A 5 -1.48 -29.69 7.55
N ASN A 6 -2.41 -29.21 8.38
CA ASN A 6 -2.59 -29.70 9.75
C ASN A 6 -2.98 -31.18 9.77
N ARG A 7 -3.93 -31.60 8.92
CA ARG A 7 -4.37 -33.01 8.82
C ARG A 7 -3.25 -33.97 8.40
N ASN A 8 -2.33 -33.52 7.56
CA ASN A 8 -1.24 -34.36 7.05
C ASN A 8 0.07 -34.23 7.86
N GLY A 9 0.10 -33.43 8.93
CA GLY A 9 1.32 -33.19 9.72
C GLY A 9 2.44 -32.50 8.94
N TRP A 10 2.09 -31.72 7.90
CA TRP A 10 3.07 -31.01 7.08
C TRP A 10 3.56 -29.72 7.76
N LYS A 11 4.64 -29.15 7.24
CA LYS A 11 5.17 -27.86 7.70
C LYS A 11 4.10 -26.77 7.52
N LYS A 12 3.84 -26.03 8.59
CA LYS A 12 2.88 -24.90 8.60
C LYS A 12 3.33 -23.78 7.66
N ILE A 13 2.34 -23.09 7.08
CA ILE A 13 2.56 -21.79 6.46
C ILE A 13 2.63 -20.77 7.58
N ASN A 14 3.67 -19.93 7.56
CA ASN A 14 3.88 -18.91 8.61
C ASN A 14 3.71 -17.49 8.10
N VAL A 15 3.80 -17.27 6.78
CA VAL A 15 3.75 -15.93 6.19
C VAL A 15 2.86 -15.94 4.95
N TYR A 16 1.98 -14.95 4.85
CA TYR A 16 1.28 -14.57 3.63
C TYR A 16 1.80 -13.21 3.16
N GLN A 17 2.15 -13.08 1.88
CA GLN A 17 2.58 -11.82 1.29
C GLN A 17 1.48 -11.27 0.38
N GLY A 18 0.96 -10.07 0.66
CA GLY A 18 -0.23 -9.53 -0.03
C GLY A 18 -0.15 -8.03 -0.34
N VAL A 19 -0.88 -7.60 -1.38
CA VAL A 19 -1.01 -6.17 -1.69
C VAL A 19 -1.80 -5.53 -0.57
N TYR A 20 -1.26 -4.48 0.02
CA TYR A 20 -1.99 -3.68 0.99
C TYR A 20 -1.39 -2.28 1.05
N ASN A 21 -2.23 -1.26 1.13
CA ASN A 21 -1.84 0.15 1.31
C ASN A 21 -3.07 0.99 1.66
N ALA A 22 -2.85 2.28 1.91
CA ALA A 22 -3.89 3.22 2.33
C ALA A 22 -5.10 3.29 1.39
N LEU A 23 -4.94 2.90 0.11
CA LEU A 23 -6.00 2.91 -0.89
C LEU A 23 -6.54 1.51 -1.23
N LEU A 24 -5.71 0.46 -1.18
CA LEU A 24 -6.15 -0.91 -1.48
C LEU A 24 -6.16 -1.77 -0.21
N ARG A 25 -7.34 -1.92 0.39
CA ARG A 25 -7.55 -2.59 1.68
C ARG A 25 -8.47 -3.83 1.61
N ILE A 26 -8.60 -4.45 0.44
CA ILE A 26 -9.49 -5.62 0.20
C ILE A 26 -9.20 -6.83 1.12
N VAL A 27 -8.00 -6.89 1.70
CA VAL A 27 -7.58 -7.97 2.61
C VAL A 27 -8.13 -7.82 4.03
N GLU A 28 -8.61 -6.64 4.40
CA GLU A 28 -9.07 -6.34 5.76
C GLU A 28 -10.27 -7.17 6.24
N PRO A 29 -11.39 -7.30 5.48
CA PRO A 29 -12.61 -7.93 6.01
C PRO A 29 -12.50 -9.44 6.18
N ASP A 30 -11.80 -10.14 5.28
CA ASP A 30 -11.80 -11.61 5.24
C ASP A 30 -10.43 -12.23 5.48
N LEU A 31 -9.39 -11.70 4.84
CA LEU A 31 -8.06 -12.32 4.90
C LEU A 31 -7.41 -12.10 6.26
N PHE A 32 -7.43 -10.89 6.82
CA PHE A 32 -6.84 -10.66 8.14
C PHE A 32 -7.45 -11.50 9.27
N PRO A 33 -8.79 -11.66 9.38
CA PRO A 33 -9.38 -12.60 10.33
C PRO A 33 -8.94 -14.06 10.10
N CYS A 34 -8.81 -14.49 8.84
CA CYS A 34 -8.32 -15.83 8.50
C CYS A 34 -6.85 -16.03 8.93
N LEU A 35 -6.00 -15.04 8.69
CA LEU A 35 -4.60 -15.07 9.09
C LEU A 35 -4.43 -15.05 10.61
N ASP A 36 -5.24 -14.26 11.31
CA ASP A 36 -5.34 -14.29 12.79
C ASP A 36 -5.71 -15.69 13.29
N HIS A 37 -6.74 -16.30 12.71
CA HIS A 37 -7.21 -17.63 13.11
C HIS A 37 -6.11 -18.70 12.98
N TYR A 38 -5.31 -18.63 11.91
CA TYR A 38 -4.25 -19.62 11.64
C TYR A 38 -2.88 -19.24 12.21
N GLY A 39 -2.72 -18.06 12.81
CA GLY A 39 -1.43 -17.56 13.29
C GLY A 39 -0.41 -17.36 12.16
N ILE A 40 -0.85 -16.81 11.04
CA ILE A 40 -0.02 -16.54 9.85
C ILE A 40 0.27 -15.04 9.79
N SER A 41 1.53 -14.66 9.72
CA SER A 41 1.94 -13.25 9.57
C SER A 41 1.61 -12.72 8.18
N PHE A 42 1.25 -11.44 8.09
CA PHE A 42 1.03 -10.75 6.83
C PHE A 42 2.20 -9.83 6.49
N TYR A 43 2.83 -10.04 5.33
CA TYR A 43 3.87 -9.18 4.80
C TYR A 43 3.28 -8.30 3.72
N GLN A 44 3.09 -7.02 4.05
CA GLN A 44 2.57 -6.02 3.14
C GLN A 44 3.55 -5.76 2.00
N TYR A 45 3.08 -5.88 0.76
CA TYR A 45 3.75 -5.33 -0.41
C TYR A 45 2.94 -4.21 -1.06
N ASN A 46 3.65 -3.37 -1.82
CA ASN A 46 3.12 -2.12 -2.40
C ASN A 46 2.57 -1.10 -1.38
N PRO A 47 3.30 -0.75 -0.30
CA PRO A 47 2.85 0.32 0.60
C PRO A 47 2.65 1.67 -0.12
N LEU A 48 3.41 1.91 -1.19
CA LEU A 48 3.30 3.09 -2.04
C LEU A 48 2.49 2.87 -3.34
N ALA A 49 1.71 1.78 -3.45
CA ALA A 49 0.97 1.44 -4.66
C ALA A 49 1.84 1.43 -5.94
N GLY A 50 3.07 0.90 -5.85
CA GLY A 50 4.03 0.90 -6.96
C GLY A 50 4.63 2.27 -7.31
N GLY A 51 4.50 3.25 -6.41
CA GLY A 51 4.85 4.65 -6.65
C GLY A 51 3.66 5.52 -7.04
N PHE A 52 2.45 4.96 -7.11
CA PHE A 52 1.23 5.74 -7.35
C PHE A 52 0.88 6.68 -6.20
N LEU A 53 1.13 6.25 -4.96
CA LEU A 53 1.06 7.09 -3.75
C LEU A 53 2.31 7.97 -3.62
N THR A 54 2.58 8.75 -4.66
CA THR A 54 3.59 9.81 -4.73
C THR A 54 3.08 10.91 -5.67
N ASP A 55 3.83 11.99 -5.87
CA ASP A 55 3.46 13.04 -6.83
C ASP A 55 3.89 12.74 -8.28
N ARG A 56 4.44 11.55 -8.53
CA ARG A 56 5.03 11.16 -9.81
C ARG A 56 4.03 11.07 -10.97
N TYR A 57 2.80 10.66 -10.70
CA TYR A 57 1.81 10.38 -11.75
C TYR A 57 0.59 11.30 -11.65
N GLN A 58 0.21 11.89 -12.77
CA GLN A 58 -0.94 12.79 -12.90
C GLN A 58 -1.93 12.23 -13.94
N ARG A 59 -3.21 12.53 -13.77
CA ARG A 59 -4.31 12.03 -14.63
C ARG A 59 -4.04 12.25 -16.11
N ASP A 60 -3.55 13.44 -16.45
CA ASP A 60 -3.33 13.89 -17.83
C ASP A 60 -1.88 13.72 -18.30
N SER A 61 -1.06 12.94 -17.58
CA SER A 61 0.32 12.70 -18.00
C SER A 61 0.35 11.81 -19.24
N SER A 62 0.57 12.43 -20.41
CA SER A 62 0.74 11.73 -21.69
C SER A 62 2.12 11.08 -21.84
N SER A 63 3.11 11.52 -21.07
CA SER A 63 4.45 10.93 -21.03
C SER A 63 4.54 9.83 -19.97
N HIS A 64 5.24 8.75 -20.30
CA HIS A 64 5.69 7.73 -19.35
C HIS A 64 7.21 7.62 -19.37
N GLU A 65 7.78 7.24 -18.24
CA GLU A 65 9.21 6.92 -18.13
C GLU A 65 9.41 5.45 -18.52
N GLU A 66 10.24 5.21 -19.53
CA GLU A 66 10.59 3.88 -20.02
C GLU A 66 11.21 3.04 -18.90
N GLY A 67 10.79 1.78 -18.77
CA GLY A 67 11.24 0.86 -17.72
C GLY A 67 10.68 1.16 -16.32
N SER A 68 9.87 2.21 -16.15
CA SER A 68 9.24 2.51 -14.87
C SER A 68 8.17 1.48 -14.49
N ARG A 69 7.77 1.48 -13.21
CA ARG A 69 6.70 0.59 -12.69
C ARG A 69 5.36 0.79 -13.38
N PHE A 70 5.16 1.92 -14.04
CA PHE A 70 3.96 2.29 -14.79
C PHE A 70 4.26 2.51 -16.28
N ASP A 71 5.34 1.94 -16.81
CA ASP A 71 5.58 1.92 -18.25
C ASP A 71 4.54 1.02 -18.95
N PRO A 72 3.63 1.56 -19.79
CA PRO A 72 2.63 0.76 -20.49
C PRO A 72 3.23 -0.22 -21.50
N ASN A 73 4.50 -0.04 -21.90
CA ASN A 73 5.15 -0.87 -22.91
C ASN A 73 5.70 -2.19 -22.36
N ILE A 74 5.70 -2.39 -21.03
CA ILE A 74 6.15 -3.63 -20.38
C ILE A 74 5.01 -4.30 -19.63
N GLN A 75 5.00 -5.64 -19.59
CA GLN A 75 3.93 -6.43 -18.97
C GLN A 75 3.64 -6.00 -17.52
N GLN A 76 4.70 -5.74 -16.74
CA GLN A 76 4.53 -5.29 -15.37
C GLN A 76 3.80 -3.94 -15.30
N GLY A 77 4.17 -2.95 -16.11
CA GLY A 77 3.55 -1.64 -16.06
C GLY A 77 2.12 -1.65 -16.58
N ALA A 78 1.80 -2.49 -17.56
CA ALA A 78 0.42 -2.77 -17.95
C ALA A 78 -0.42 -3.30 -16.77
N MET A 79 0.12 -4.23 -15.98
CA MET A 79 -0.57 -4.75 -14.78
C MET A 79 -0.76 -3.70 -13.68
N TYR A 80 0.24 -2.85 -13.43
CA TYR A 80 0.11 -1.76 -12.44
C TYR A 80 -0.88 -0.69 -12.90
N ARG A 81 -0.91 -0.38 -14.21
CA ARG A 81 -1.90 0.53 -14.77
C ARG A 81 -3.30 -0.04 -14.71
N ALA A 82 -3.49 -1.32 -15.03
CA ALA A 82 -4.79 -1.97 -14.88
C ALA A 82 -5.34 -1.90 -13.45
N ARG A 83 -4.44 -1.93 -12.44
CA ARG A 83 -4.82 -1.83 -11.03
C ARG A 83 -5.10 -0.39 -10.57
N TYR A 84 -4.19 0.55 -10.84
CA TYR A 84 -4.21 1.87 -10.21
C TYR A 84 -4.50 3.04 -11.18
N TRP A 85 -4.39 2.85 -12.49
CA TRP A 85 -4.52 3.92 -13.48
C TRP A 85 -5.96 4.10 -13.94
N ASN A 86 -6.83 4.48 -13.00
CA ASN A 86 -8.25 4.75 -13.26
C ASN A 86 -8.73 5.95 -12.45
N ASN A 87 -9.90 6.48 -12.80
CA ASN A 87 -10.42 7.72 -12.23
C ASN A 87 -10.57 7.64 -10.70
N ALA A 88 -11.05 6.52 -10.14
CA ALA A 88 -11.25 6.40 -8.69
C ALA A 88 -9.96 6.57 -7.89
N TYR A 89 -8.84 6.02 -8.38
CA TYR A 89 -7.54 6.20 -7.74
C TYR A 89 -6.97 7.60 -7.92
N PHE A 90 -7.24 8.25 -9.06
CA PHE A 90 -6.85 9.65 -9.25
C PHE A 90 -7.70 10.60 -8.41
N ASP A 91 -9.02 10.38 -8.31
CA ASP A 91 -9.93 11.15 -7.47
C ASP A 91 -9.52 11.06 -5.99
N ALA A 92 -9.13 9.85 -5.54
CA ALA A 92 -8.53 9.63 -4.23
C ALA A 92 -7.25 10.47 -4.00
N LEU A 93 -6.38 10.59 -5.00
CA LEU A 93 -5.17 11.42 -4.89
C LEU A 93 -5.49 12.92 -4.93
N ASP A 94 -6.51 13.33 -5.67
CA ASP A 94 -6.95 14.73 -5.75
C ASP A 94 -7.49 15.22 -4.39
N ASP A 95 -8.05 14.34 -3.56
CA ASP A 95 -8.45 14.62 -2.18
C ASP A 95 -7.24 14.70 -1.22
N VAL A 96 -6.29 13.77 -1.32
CA VAL A 96 -5.22 13.61 -0.31
C VAL A 96 -4.02 14.56 -0.57
N ARG A 97 -3.65 14.80 -1.83
CA ARG A 97 -2.47 15.62 -2.20
C ARG A 97 -2.52 17.06 -1.70
N PRO A 98 -3.62 17.81 -1.89
CA PRO A 98 -3.67 19.19 -1.42
C PRO A 98 -3.51 19.29 0.09
N LEU A 99 -4.13 18.37 0.83
CA LEU A 99 -4.07 18.33 2.29
C LEU A 99 -2.68 17.95 2.80
N ALA A 100 -2.04 16.93 2.20
CA ALA A 100 -0.67 16.58 2.54
C ALA A 100 0.28 17.76 2.32
N LYS A 101 0.09 18.51 1.22
CA LYS A 101 0.88 19.72 0.91
C LYS A 101 0.69 20.83 1.95
N THR A 102 -0.53 21.07 2.45
CA THR A 102 -0.76 22.08 3.51
C THR A 102 -0.11 21.69 4.83
N LEU A 103 0.15 20.40 5.04
CA LEU A 103 0.79 19.84 6.22
C LEU A 103 2.31 19.64 6.07
N ASP A 104 2.91 20.09 4.95
CA ASP A 104 4.32 19.89 4.61
C ASP A 104 4.73 18.40 4.58
N LEU A 105 3.82 17.55 4.11
CA LEU A 105 4.02 16.12 3.96
C LEU A 105 4.00 15.71 2.49
N THR A 106 4.93 14.83 2.11
CA THR A 106 4.82 14.12 0.83
C THR A 106 3.80 12.99 0.96
N ILE A 107 3.11 12.64 -0.13
CA ILE A 107 2.20 11.47 -0.12
C ILE A 107 2.95 10.16 0.14
N ALA A 108 4.20 10.06 -0.32
CA ALA A 108 5.03 8.90 -0.04
C ALA A 108 5.25 8.72 1.47
N GLU A 109 5.60 9.81 2.16
CA GLU A 109 5.75 9.81 3.61
C GLU A 109 4.43 9.47 4.31
N ALA A 110 3.33 10.10 3.89
CA ALA A 110 2.02 9.86 4.48
C ALA A 110 1.58 8.40 4.32
N ALA A 111 1.76 7.80 3.15
CA ALA A 111 1.38 6.40 2.90
C ALA A 111 2.22 5.39 3.71
N LEU A 112 3.51 5.66 3.92
CA LEU A 112 4.37 4.81 4.75
C LEU A 112 4.01 4.90 6.23
N ARG A 113 3.79 6.11 6.74
CA ARG A 113 3.32 6.34 8.12
C ARG A 113 1.92 5.77 8.33
N TRP A 114 1.03 5.86 7.34
CA TRP A 114 -0.27 5.19 7.37
C TRP A 114 -0.10 3.68 7.56
N SER A 115 0.78 3.06 6.78
CA SER A 115 1.05 1.63 6.87
C SER A 115 1.57 1.22 8.26
N ASN A 116 2.41 2.05 8.89
CA ASN A 116 3.03 1.74 10.18
C ASN A 116 2.11 1.98 11.39
N PHE A 117 1.24 3.00 11.35
CA PHE A 117 0.49 3.44 12.53
C PHE A 117 -1.03 3.26 12.44
N TYR A 118 -1.59 3.15 11.24
CA TYR A 118 -3.04 3.21 11.01
C TYR A 118 -3.60 2.02 10.23
N SER A 119 -2.72 1.15 9.78
CA SER A 119 -3.11 -0.08 9.10
C SER A 119 -3.49 -1.17 10.12
N GLN A 120 -4.20 -2.21 9.70
CA GLN A 120 -4.49 -3.36 10.56
C GLN A 120 -3.32 -4.37 10.70
N LEU A 121 -2.09 -3.98 10.36
CA LEU A 121 -0.92 -4.83 10.61
C LEU A 121 -0.63 -4.90 12.11
N LYS A 122 -0.28 -6.11 12.56
CA LYS A 122 -0.04 -6.42 13.97
C LYS A 122 1.38 -6.91 14.18
N ALA A 123 2.19 -6.14 14.91
CA ALA A 123 3.55 -6.54 15.25
C ALA A 123 3.55 -7.84 16.08
N GLU A 124 2.56 -8.05 16.93
CA GLU A 124 2.35 -9.25 17.73
C GLU A 124 2.02 -10.50 16.90
N ARG A 125 1.44 -10.33 15.69
CA ARG A 125 1.25 -11.42 14.70
C ARG A 125 2.52 -11.66 13.86
N GLY A 126 3.54 -10.82 14.01
CA GLY A 126 4.75 -10.83 13.20
C GLY A 126 4.58 -10.21 11.82
N ASP A 127 3.56 -9.36 11.64
CA ASP A 127 3.33 -8.66 10.38
C ASP A 127 4.49 -7.71 10.05
N ALA A 128 4.73 -7.49 8.76
CA ALA A 128 5.85 -6.66 8.31
C ALA A 128 5.49 -5.82 7.09
N ILE A 129 6.11 -4.65 6.99
CA ILE A 129 6.01 -3.76 5.84
C ILE A 129 7.23 -3.96 4.95
N MET A 130 7.02 -4.38 3.69
CA MET A 130 8.11 -4.46 2.73
C MET A 130 8.36 -3.10 2.07
N VAL A 131 9.43 -2.44 2.51
CA VAL A 131 9.89 -1.19 1.93
C VAL A 131 10.76 -1.48 0.69
N SER A 132 10.32 -1.02 -0.48
CA SER A 132 11.05 -1.15 -1.74
C SER A 132 11.38 0.21 -2.34
N ALA A 133 12.49 0.30 -3.06
CA ALA A 133 12.95 1.51 -3.74
C ALA A 133 13.73 1.15 -5.01
N SER A 134 13.83 2.08 -5.96
CA SER A 134 14.66 1.92 -7.16
C SER A 134 16.04 2.59 -7.02
N SER A 135 16.34 3.19 -5.87
CA SER A 135 17.67 3.73 -5.54
C SER A 135 17.91 3.74 -4.03
N ALA A 136 19.19 3.78 -3.63
CA ALA A 136 19.57 3.90 -2.22
C ALA A 136 19.03 5.18 -1.57
N LYS A 137 18.96 6.28 -2.33
CA LYS A 137 18.39 7.55 -1.86
C LYS A 137 16.90 7.39 -1.49
N GLN A 138 16.11 6.78 -2.38
CA GLN A 138 14.70 6.50 -2.11
C GLN A 138 14.53 5.55 -0.93
N LEU A 139 15.39 4.52 -0.82
CA LEU A 139 15.34 3.60 0.32
C LEU A 139 15.55 4.34 1.64
N GLY A 140 16.59 5.19 1.73
CA GLY A 140 16.84 6.01 2.92
C GLY A 140 15.68 6.94 3.26
N GLN A 141 15.08 7.59 2.25
CA GLN A 141 13.89 8.43 2.43
C GLN A 141 12.69 7.65 2.95
N ASN A 142 12.42 6.47 2.39
CA ASN A 142 11.29 5.63 2.80
C ASN A 142 11.46 5.07 4.22
N LEU A 143 12.68 4.67 4.59
CA LEU A 143 13.00 4.22 5.95
C LEU A 143 12.80 5.36 6.95
N ALA A 144 13.40 6.52 6.69
CA ALA A 144 13.25 7.70 7.55
C ALA A 144 11.78 8.12 7.70
N ALA A 145 10.99 8.06 6.63
CA ALA A 145 9.56 8.35 6.69
C ALA A 145 8.78 7.35 7.57
N SER A 146 9.13 6.07 7.52
CA SER A 146 8.46 5.01 8.28
C SER A 146 8.72 5.12 9.80
N GLU A 147 9.85 5.71 10.19
CA GLU A 147 10.25 5.91 11.59
C GLU A 147 9.70 7.21 12.22
N LYS A 148 9.06 8.08 11.43
CA LYS A 148 8.41 9.31 11.94
C LYS A 148 7.18 8.99 12.79
N SER A 149 6.65 9.98 13.49
CA SER A 149 5.47 9.85 14.34
C SER A 149 4.16 9.66 13.57
N THR A 150 3.06 9.51 14.30
CA THR A 150 1.67 9.47 13.81
C THR A 150 1.32 10.66 12.90
N LEU A 151 0.36 10.46 12.00
CA LEU A 151 -0.13 11.46 11.06
C LEU A 151 -1.16 12.39 11.71
N PRO A 152 -1.35 13.62 11.19
CA PRO A 152 -2.52 14.42 11.51
C PRO A 152 -3.82 13.67 11.18
N GLU A 153 -4.79 13.74 12.09
CA GLU A 153 -6.06 13.01 12.00
C GLU A 153 -6.81 13.29 10.69
N GLU A 154 -6.83 14.54 10.25
CA GLU A 154 -7.47 14.95 8.99
C GLU A 154 -6.90 14.23 7.75
N LEU A 155 -5.60 13.90 7.76
CA LEU A 155 -4.95 13.21 6.66
C LEU A 155 -5.27 11.70 6.68
N VAL A 156 -5.45 11.12 7.87
CA VAL A 156 -5.91 9.74 8.03
C VAL A 156 -7.34 9.62 7.52
N GLN A 157 -8.22 10.54 7.91
CA GLN A 157 -9.60 10.59 7.44
C GLN A 157 -9.68 10.79 5.92
N ALA A 158 -8.78 11.58 5.33
CA ALA A 158 -8.68 11.72 3.89
C ALA A 158 -8.34 10.39 3.21
N PHE A 159 -7.41 9.59 3.76
CA PHE A 159 -7.12 8.26 3.24
C PHE A 159 -8.30 7.29 3.39
N ASP A 160 -9.05 7.37 4.48
CA ASP A 160 -10.22 6.50 4.70
C ASP A 160 -11.35 6.84 3.72
N LYS A 161 -11.64 8.14 3.53
CA LYS A 161 -12.57 8.60 2.49
C LYS A 161 -12.10 8.15 1.10
N ALA A 162 -10.82 8.34 0.79
CA ALA A 162 -10.24 7.96 -0.48
C ALA A 162 -10.32 6.44 -0.75
N TRP A 163 -10.14 5.61 0.28
CA TRP A 163 -10.37 4.17 0.19
C TRP A 163 -11.83 3.83 -0.12
N HIS A 164 -12.79 4.45 0.58
CA HIS A 164 -14.22 4.20 0.37
C HIS A 164 -14.70 4.51 -1.07
N LEU A 165 -14.12 5.53 -1.72
CA LEU A 165 -14.43 5.85 -3.12
C LEU A 165 -14.10 4.71 -4.09
N GLN A 166 -13.20 3.80 -3.72
CA GLN A 166 -12.78 2.68 -4.55
C GLN A 166 -13.63 1.42 -4.36
N VAL A 167 -14.40 1.34 -3.27
CA VAL A 167 -15.19 0.16 -2.90
C VAL A 167 -16.57 0.15 -3.58
N ILE A 168 -16.99 1.27 -4.19
CA ILE A 168 -18.35 1.46 -4.75
C ILE A 168 -18.41 1.16 -6.27
N ILE A 169 -17.37 0.57 -6.86
CA ILE A 169 -17.28 0.24 -8.30
C ILE A 169 -16.94 -1.23 -8.50
#